data_AF-A0A355APW7-F1
#
_entry.id   AF-A0A355APW7-F1
#
_cell.length_a   1.000
_cell.length_b   1.000
_cell.length_c   1.000
_cell.angle_alpha   90.00
_cell.angle_beta   90.00
_cell.angle_gamma   90.00
#
_symmetry.space_group_name_H-M   'P 1'
#
loop_
_entity.id
_entity.type
_entity.pdbx_description
1 polymer ?
#
loop_
_entity_poly.entity_id
_entity_poly.type
_entity_poly.pdbx_seq_one_letter_code
_entity_poly.pdbx_strand_id
1 'polypeptide(L)'
;MTVETMTPKQRFLAALNGEALDRPCAASITSVVNFELMDIVGSHFPEANTDPEPMAELAASAHDVMGFDSVMPIFGIAQEATALGCVVDFSDPGNLPTPQYAPWADREAEIRLPDGFPDSFLEDKYVKCALDAIRLLK
;
A
#
# COMPACT_ATOMS: atom_id res chain seq x y z
N MET A 1 -38.18 -1.79 -3.72
CA MET A 1 -37.45 -0.50 -3.80
C MET A 1 -36.25 -0.75 -4.68
N THR A 2 -36.10 -0.03 -5.80
CA THR A 2 -34.89 -0.10 -6.62
C THR A 2 -33.78 0.60 -5.83
N VAL A 3 -32.78 -0.15 -5.36
CA VAL A 3 -31.62 0.46 -4.71
C VAL A 3 -30.80 1.13 -5.80
N GLU A 4 -30.48 2.41 -5.60
CA GLU A 4 -29.71 3.19 -6.56
C GLU A 4 -28.29 2.64 -6.67
N THR A 5 -27.75 2.51 -7.89
CA THR A 5 -26.43 1.93 -8.12
C THR A 5 -25.34 2.83 -7.53
N MET A 6 -24.47 2.24 -6.70
CA MET A 6 -23.36 2.94 -6.06
C MET A 6 -22.06 2.77 -6.86
N THR A 7 -21.22 3.80 -6.85
CA THR A 7 -19.81 3.65 -7.20
C THR A 7 -19.08 2.79 -6.16
N PRO A 8 -17.96 2.15 -6.53
CA PRO A 8 -17.05 1.47 -5.61
C PRO A 8 -16.75 2.26 -4.32
N LYS A 9 -16.33 3.54 -4.48
CA LYS A 9 -16.05 4.43 -3.35
C LYS A 9 -17.28 4.69 -2.47
N GLN A 10 -18.44 4.95 -3.05
CA GLN A 10 -19.68 5.14 -2.28
C GLN A 10 -20.05 3.88 -1.51
N ARG A 11 -19.98 2.71 -2.16
CA ARG A 11 -20.29 1.43 -1.53
C ARG A 11 -19.36 1.11 -0.37
N PHE A 12 -18.06 1.36 -0.54
CA PHE A 12 -17.08 1.15 0.53
C PHE A 12 -17.32 2.07 1.73
N LEU A 13 -17.56 3.36 1.51
CA LEU A 13 -17.83 4.31 2.59
C LEU A 13 -19.16 4.03 3.30
N ALA A 14 -20.21 3.71 2.55
CA ALA A 14 -21.50 3.32 3.12
C ALA A 14 -21.38 2.06 3.98
N ALA A 15 -20.59 1.06 3.53
CA ALA A 15 -20.36 -0.17 4.27
C ALA A 15 -19.62 0.10 5.59
N LEU A 16 -18.61 0.96 5.58
CA LEU A 16 -17.88 1.37 6.79
C LEU A 16 -18.79 2.11 7.80
N ASN A 17 -19.75 2.88 7.31
CA ASN A 17 -20.69 3.63 8.15
C ASN A 17 -21.93 2.83 8.58
N GLY A 18 -22.08 1.58 8.13
CA GLY A 18 -23.26 0.76 8.41
C GLY A 18 -24.54 1.24 7.70
N GLU A 19 -24.39 1.92 6.56
CA GLU A 19 -25.49 2.43 5.75
C GLU A 19 -26.04 1.34 4.81
N ALA A 20 -27.20 1.63 4.18
CA ALA A 20 -27.78 0.72 3.19
C ALA A 20 -26.92 0.64 1.93
N LEU A 21 -26.74 -0.57 1.40
CA LEU A 21 -25.92 -0.85 0.21
C LEU A 21 -26.78 -1.31 -0.98
N ASP A 22 -26.30 -1.03 -2.19
CA ASP A 22 -26.86 -1.55 -3.44
C ASP A 22 -26.53 -3.03 -3.68
N ARG A 23 -25.35 -3.46 -3.22
CA ARG A 23 -24.91 -4.86 -3.09
C ARG A 23 -23.86 -4.97 -1.97
N PRO A 24 -23.52 -6.18 -1.48
CA PRO A 24 -22.39 -6.35 -0.58
C PRO A 24 -21.10 -5.71 -1.12
N CYS A 25 -20.39 -4.98 -0.28
CA CYS A 25 -19.08 -4.42 -0.60
C CYS A 25 -18.02 -5.51 -0.58
N ALA A 26 -17.23 -5.62 -1.65
CA ALA A 26 -16.08 -6.51 -1.74
C ALA A 26 -14.82 -5.64 -1.77
N ALA A 27 -14.16 -5.49 -0.63
CA ALA A 27 -12.99 -4.63 -0.49
C ALA A 27 -11.91 -5.34 0.34
N SER A 28 -10.66 -5.05 0.03
CA SER A 28 -9.53 -5.39 0.87
C SER A 28 -8.92 -4.14 1.48
N ILE A 29 -8.58 -4.22 2.76
CA ILE A 29 -7.82 -3.21 3.52
C ILE A 29 -6.36 -3.63 3.73
N THR A 30 -5.97 -4.77 3.18
CA THR A 30 -4.61 -5.32 3.17
C THR A 30 -4.18 -5.60 1.73
N SER A 31 -2.89 -5.84 1.53
CA SER A 31 -2.38 -6.29 0.23
C SER A 31 -3.10 -7.57 -0.23
N VAL A 32 -3.34 -7.64 -1.53
CA VAL A 32 -3.94 -8.78 -2.24
C VAL A 32 -3.10 -9.22 -3.44
N VAL A 33 -1.93 -8.59 -3.57
CA VAL A 33 -0.95 -8.86 -4.62
C VAL A 33 -0.45 -10.29 -4.52
N ASN A 34 -0.31 -10.93 -5.68
CA ASN A 34 0.25 -12.25 -5.84
C ASN A 34 0.98 -12.31 -7.19
N PHE A 35 1.74 -13.38 -7.45
CA PHE A 35 2.52 -13.51 -8.69
C PHE A 35 1.65 -13.49 -9.95
N GLU A 36 0.43 -14.04 -9.91
CA GLU A 36 -0.47 -14.05 -11.08
C GLU A 36 -0.92 -12.62 -11.43
N LEU A 37 -1.22 -11.78 -10.44
CA LEU A 37 -1.52 -10.36 -10.69
C LEU A 37 -0.31 -9.62 -11.24
N MET A 38 0.89 -9.90 -10.74
CA MET A 38 2.12 -9.32 -11.29
C MET A 38 2.30 -9.70 -12.77
N ASP A 39 2.13 -10.99 -13.11
CA ASP A 39 2.23 -11.47 -14.49
C ASP A 39 1.16 -10.84 -15.40
N ILE A 40 -0.07 -10.65 -14.89
CA ILE A 40 -1.19 -10.06 -15.66
C ILE A 40 -0.92 -8.60 -15.99
N VAL A 41 -0.39 -7.81 -15.05
CA VAL A 41 -0.17 -6.37 -15.25
C VAL A 41 1.25 -6.01 -15.69
N GLY A 42 2.21 -6.94 -15.61
CA GLY A 42 3.62 -6.71 -15.97
C GLY A 42 4.44 -5.94 -14.94
N SER A 43 3.84 -5.58 -13.80
CA SER A 43 4.51 -4.90 -12.69
C SER A 43 4.87 -5.89 -11.59
N HIS A 44 6.18 -6.05 -11.34
CA HIS A 44 6.75 -7.01 -10.41
C HIS A 44 7.49 -6.34 -9.26
N PHE A 45 7.79 -7.12 -8.22
CA PHE A 45 8.83 -6.73 -7.27
C PHE A 45 10.21 -6.96 -7.90
N PRO A 46 11.22 -6.15 -7.56
CA PRO A 46 11.21 -5.08 -6.54
C PRO A 46 10.54 -3.76 -6.98
N GLU A 47 10.38 -3.51 -8.28
CA GLU A 47 10.03 -2.21 -8.84
C GLU A 47 8.68 -1.69 -8.30
N ALA A 48 7.68 -2.56 -8.19
CA ALA A 48 6.37 -2.18 -7.66
C ALA A 48 6.39 -1.81 -6.15
N ASN A 49 7.51 -2.04 -5.43
CA ASN A 49 7.70 -1.50 -4.07
C ASN A 49 8.53 -0.21 -4.04
N THR A 50 9.24 0.13 -5.12
CA THR A 50 10.26 1.20 -5.12
C THR A 50 9.97 2.35 -6.07
N ASP A 51 9.08 2.15 -7.05
CA ASP A 51 8.72 3.14 -8.06
C ASP A 51 7.20 3.35 -8.14
N PRO A 52 6.73 4.59 -8.34
CA PRO A 52 5.32 4.93 -8.15
C PRO A 52 4.39 4.39 -9.24
N GLU A 53 4.83 4.37 -10.50
CA GLU A 53 4.05 3.84 -11.62
C GLU A 53 3.77 2.34 -11.50
N PRO A 54 4.78 1.45 -11.33
CA PRO A 54 4.52 0.03 -11.17
C PRO A 54 3.79 -0.31 -9.86
N MET A 55 4.00 0.48 -8.80
CA MET A 55 3.22 0.35 -7.57
C MET A 55 1.73 0.63 -7.81
N ALA A 56 1.41 1.72 -8.50
CA ALA A 56 0.03 2.09 -8.83
C ALA A 56 -0.62 1.06 -9.76
N GLU A 57 0.08 0.61 -10.80
CA GLU A 57 -0.43 -0.39 -11.74
C GLU A 57 -0.76 -1.72 -11.05
N LEU A 58 0.16 -2.22 -10.22
CA LEU A 58 -0.05 -3.46 -9.48
C LEU A 58 -1.17 -3.31 -8.42
N ALA A 59 -1.27 -2.16 -7.75
CA ALA A 59 -2.35 -1.89 -6.82
C ALA A 59 -3.73 -1.82 -7.51
N ALA A 60 -3.81 -1.17 -8.68
CA ALA A 60 -5.03 -1.03 -9.46
C ALA A 60 -5.61 -2.39 -9.90
N SER A 61 -4.76 -3.41 -10.08
CA SER A 61 -5.18 -4.77 -10.42
C SER A 61 -6.25 -5.36 -9.48
N ALA A 62 -6.27 -4.95 -8.20
CA ALA A 62 -7.30 -5.38 -7.26
C ALA A 62 -8.71 -4.95 -7.70
N HIS A 63 -8.82 -3.77 -8.30
CA HIS A 63 -10.06 -3.28 -8.87
C HIS A 63 -10.27 -3.80 -10.30
N ASP A 64 -9.28 -3.60 -11.17
CA ASP A 64 -9.43 -3.78 -12.62
C ASP A 64 -9.53 -5.26 -13.02
N VAL A 65 -8.84 -6.14 -12.28
CA VAL A 65 -8.81 -7.58 -12.55
C VAL A 65 -9.74 -8.35 -11.62
N MET A 66 -9.70 -8.07 -10.31
CA MET A 66 -10.49 -8.83 -9.32
C MET A 66 -11.87 -8.24 -9.02
N GLY A 67 -12.15 -7.01 -9.46
CA GLY A 67 -13.46 -6.36 -9.27
C GLY A 67 -13.72 -5.84 -7.86
N PHE A 68 -12.68 -5.60 -7.05
CA PHE A 68 -12.85 -5.02 -5.71
C PHE A 68 -13.29 -3.56 -5.75
N ASP A 69 -14.05 -3.19 -4.72
CA ASP A 69 -14.54 -1.85 -4.48
C ASP A 69 -13.45 -0.91 -3.91
N SER A 70 -12.27 -1.45 -3.60
CA SER A 70 -11.12 -0.74 -3.04
C SER A 70 -9.82 -1.08 -3.77
N VAL A 71 -8.86 -0.17 -3.66
CA VAL A 71 -7.46 -0.38 -4.01
C VAL A 71 -6.62 -0.16 -2.74
N MET A 72 -5.77 -1.12 -2.41
CA MET A 72 -4.74 -0.97 -1.38
C MET A 72 -3.46 -0.49 -2.05
N PRO A 73 -3.01 0.76 -1.82
CA PRO A 73 -1.95 1.38 -2.63
C PRO A 73 -0.54 0.89 -2.33
N ILE A 74 -0.34 0.22 -1.19
CA ILE A 74 0.96 -0.29 -0.73
C ILE A 74 0.83 -1.74 -0.27
N PHE A 75 1.91 -2.52 -0.38
CA PHE A 75 1.85 -3.97 -0.20
C PHE A 75 2.33 -4.47 1.16
N GLY A 76 2.78 -3.55 2.02
CA GLY A 76 3.30 -3.85 3.36
C GLY A 76 3.47 -2.57 4.19
N ILE A 77 4.36 -2.63 5.18
CA ILE A 77 4.67 -1.53 6.12
C ILE A 77 6.14 -1.09 6.02
N ALA A 78 6.82 -1.51 4.96
CA ALA A 78 8.27 -1.43 4.87
C ALA A 78 8.74 -0.01 4.50
N GLN A 79 7.90 0.72 3.74
CA GLN A 79 8.13 2.10 3.35
C GLN A 79 8.18 3.03 4.57
N GLU A 80 7.29 2.87 5.54
CA GLU A 80 7.31 3.68 6.76
C GLU A 80 8.48 3.31 7.67
N ALA A 81 8.93 2.04 7.64
CA ALA A 81 10.06 1.59 8.43
C ALA A 81 11.38 2.28 8.02
N THR A 82 11.61 2.51 6.71
CA THR A 82 12.82 3.23 6.25
C THR A 82 12.84 4.66 6.74
N ALA A 83 11.69 5.33 6.70
CA ALA A 83 11.52 6.69 7.20
C ALA A 83 11.76 6.82 8.71
N LEU A 84 11.69 5.72 9.47
CA LEU A 84 12.01 5.65 10.89
C LEU A 84 13.45 5.19 11.18
N GLY A 85 14.26 4.95 10.14
CA GLY A 85 15.67 4.59 10.26
C GLY A 85 15.96 3.09 10.19
N CYS A 86 14.98 2.24 9.84
CA CYS A 86 15.25 0.84 9.54
C CYS A 86 15.98 0.69 8.20
N VAL A 87 16.82 -0.34 8.08
CA VAL A 87 17.35 -0.79 6.79
C VAL A 87 16.46 -1.90 6.29
N VAL A 88 15.82 -1.69 5.14
CA VAL A 88 14.89 -2.64 4.52
C VAL A 88 15.51 -3.20 3.25
N ASP A 89 15.42 -4.51 3.08
CA ASP A 89 15.76 -5.17 1.81
C ASP A 89 14.53 -5.23 0.92
N PHE A 90 14.62 -4.60 -0.25
CA PHE A 90 13.59 -4.60 -1.28
C PHE A 90 13.92 -5.54 -2.44
N SER A 91 15.10 -6.15 -2.47
CA SER A 91 15.68 -6.76 -3.68
C SER A 91 15.09 -8.13 -4.07
N ASP A 92 14.35 -8.78 -3.17
CA ASP A 92 13.77 -10.10 -3.42
C ASP A 92 12.42 -9.98 -4.16
N PRO A 93 12.32 -10.42 -5.42
CA PRO A 93 11.07 -10.38 -6.17
C PRO A 93 10.02 -11.36 -5.64
N GLY A 94 10.43 -12.36 -4.86
CA GLY A 94 9.58 -13.42 -4.32
C GLY A 94 8.99 -13.11 -2.94
N ASN A 95 9.40 -12.02 -2.30
CA ASN A 95 9.03 -11.69 -0.93
C ASN A 95 8.61 -10.22 -0.78
N LEU A 96 7.83 -9.95 0.27
CA LEU A 96 7.58 -8.59 0.69
C LEU A 96 8.86 -8.00 1.31
N PRO A 97 9.12 -6.69 1.13
CA PRO A 97 10.28 -6.06 1.74
C PRO A 97 10.23 -6.17 3.27
N THR A 98 11.36 -6.54 3.88
CA THR A 98 11.44 -6.74 5.33
C THR A 98 12.60 -5.95 5.95
N PRO A 99 12.40 -5.34 7.14
CA PRO A 99 13.50 -4.73 7.89
C PRO A 99 14.57 -5.77 8.23
N GLN A 100 15.79 -5.52 7.78
CA GLN A 100 16.99 -6.32 8.11
C GLN A 100 17.70 -5.78 9.35
N TYR A 101 17.55 -4.48 9.61
CA TYR A 101 18.08 -3.79 10.78
C TYR A 101 17.08 -2.76 11.26
N ALA A 102 16.93 -2.64 12.58
CA ALA A 102 16.10 -1.65 13.23
C ALA A 102 16.90 -0.88 14.29
N PRO A 103 16.76 0.45 14.38
CA PRO A 103 17.54 1.30 15.27
C PRO A 103 17.31 1.01 16.76
N TRP A 104 16.20 0.36 17.12
CA TRP A 104 15.83 0.04 18.49
C TRP A 104 15.69 -1.48 18.73
N ALA A 105 16.48 -2.29 18.03
CA ALA A 105 16.49 -3.75 18.21
C ALA A 105 17.04 -4.16 19.59
N ASP A 106 17.96 -3.38 20.15
CA ASP A 106 18.53 -3.62 21.48
C ASP A 106 17.62 -3.08 22.58
N ARG A 107 17.45 -3.85 23.67
CA ARG A 107 16.62 -3.47 24.82
C ARG A 107 17.02 -2.12 25.43
N GLU A 108 18.32 -1.84 25.45
CA GLU A 108 18.89 -0.65 26.05
C GLU A 108 19.03 0.52 25.04
N ALA A 109 18.57 0.32 23.80
CA ALA A 109 18.61 1.38 22.79
C ALA A 109 17.70 2.55 23.21
N GLU A 110 18.24 3.75 23.14
CA GLU A 110 17.44 4.95 23.37
C GLU A 110 16.54 5.21 22.16
N ILE A 111 15.23 5.30 22.39
CA ILE A 111 14.26 5.61 21.33
C ILE A 111 14.42 7.08 20.94
N ARG A 112 15.00 7.31 19.76
CA ARG A 112 15.13 8.62 19.14
C ARG A 112 14.64 8.54 17.71
N LEU A 113 13.69 9.41 17.37
CA LEU A 113 13.23 9.58 16.00
C LEU A 113 14.35 10.18 15.14
N PRO A 114 14.35 9.93 13.82
CA PRO A 114 15.32 10.54 12.92
C PRO A 114 15.32 12.08 12.99
N ASP A 115 16.48 12.67 12.72
CA ASP A 115 16.60 14.13 12.65
C ASP A 115 15.62 14.70 11.60
N GLY A 116 15.03 15.86 11.91
CA GLY A 116 14.04 16.50 11.04
C GLY A 116 12.64 15.88 11.09
N PHE A 117 12.39 14.88 11.95
CA PHE A 117 11.03 14.36 12.15
C PHE A 117 10.11 15.48 12.70
N PRO A 118 8.85 15.60 12.22
CA PRO A 118 8.13 14.69 11.32
C PRO A 118 8.35 14.94 9.82
N ASP A 119 8.95 16.06 9.42
CA ASP A 119 9.07 16.43 8.00
C ASP A 119 9.92 15.44 7.22
N SER A 120 11.02 14.95 7.81
CA SER A 120 11.91 13.95 7.20
C SER A 120 11.20 12.63 6.85
N PHE A 121 10.09 12.30 7.52
CA PHE A 121 9.29 11.12 7.20
C PHE A 121 8.67 11.23 5.80
N LEU A 122 8.12 12.41 5.46
CA LEU A 122 7.54 12.67 4.15
C LEU A 122 8.59 12.93 3.08
N GLU A 123 9.85 13.13 3.50
CA GLU A 123 10.99 13.29 2.60
C GLU A 123 11.64 11.96 2.20
N ASP A 124 11.39 10.89 2.95
CA ASP A 124 11.88 9.53 2.66
C ASP A 124 11.48 9.08 1.25
N LYS A 125 12.43 8.42 0.57
CA LYS A 125 12.27 7.98 -0.82
C LYS A 125 11.04 7.08 -1.00
N TYR A 126 10.87 6.10 -0.12
CA TYR A 126 9.86 5.06 -0.27
C TYR A 126 8.49 5.54 0.20
N VAL A 127 8.45 6.43 1.20
CA VAL A 127 7.22 7.16 1.55
C VAL A 127 6.76 8.06 0.39
N LYS A 128 7.67 8.80 -0.25
CA LYS A 128 7.34 9.60 -1.44
C LYS A 128 6.79 8.73 -2.58
N CYS A 129 7.43 7.59 -2.84
CA CYS A 129 6.94 6.61 -3.82
C CYS A 129 5.49 6.21 -3.54
N ALA A 130 5.16 5.84 -2.30
CA ALA A 130 3.79 5.49 -1.92
C ALA A 130 2.80 6.66 -2.12
N LEU A 131 3.19 7.88 -1.75
CA LEU A 131 2.36 9.06 -1.95
C LEU A 131 2.13 9.37 -3.43
N ASP A 132 3.13 9.20 -4.28
CA ASP A 132 3.04 9.40 -5.72
C ASP A 132 2.18 8.31 -6.38
N ALA A 133 2.31 7.04 -5.98
CA ALA A 133 1.41 5.98 -6.41
C ALA A 133 -0.05 6.28 -6.04
N ILE A 134 -0.31 6.76 -4.82
CA ILE A 134 -1.65 7.18 -4.39
C ILE A 134 -2.19 8.33 -5.27
N ARG A 135 -1.34 9.24 -5.76
CA ARG A 135 -1.77 10.32 -6.67
C ARG A 135 -2.17 9.78 -8.05
N LEU A 136 -1.50 8.74 -8.54
CA LEU A 136 -1.80 8.10 -9.82
C LEU A 136 -3.12 7.31 -9.80
N LEU A 137 -3.50 6.78 -8.63
CA LEU A 137 -4.71 5.96 -8.43
C LEU A 137 -6.01 6.77 -8.25
N LYS A 138 -5.98 8.10 -8.36
CA LYS A 138 -7.13 8.98 -8.05
C LYS A 138 -8.07 9.24 -9.22
#